data_AF-A0A9W4WG04-F1
#
_entry.id   AF-A0A9W4WG04-F1
#
_cell.length_a   1.000
_cell.length_b   1.000
_cell.length_c   1.000
_cell.angle_alpha   90.00
_cell.angle_beta   90.00
_cell.angle_gamma   90.00
#
_symmetry.space_group_name_H-M   'P 1'
#
loop_
_entity.id
_entity.type
_entity.pdbx_description
1 polymer ?
#
loop_
_entity_poly.entity_id
_entity_poly.type
_entity_poly.pdbx_seq_one_letter_code
_entity_poly.pdbx_strand_id
1 'polypeptide(L)'
;YIALNGTDGTSLILPYQGIAGSLHSHVTLDVAIMTTSTSAKAEEFEEVPSNYTYILPPPGTANETDAVLPALAVNMAFGSPFVRADLVPLTSCPPNITKEVFGTKTIGQPRSFPYLYVSRGVFSVNWDGQLDDGTYAPAGKYKFAVKSLRVFGDASKLEEYDVTETQPFRIQYGGVNQTAPARRWF
;
A
#
# COMPACT_ATOMS: atom_id res chain seq x y z
N TYR A 1 23.98 -26.10 10.05
CA TYR A 1 24.53 -26.92 8.94
C TYR A 1 23.79 -28.25 8.92
N ILE A 2 23.73 -28.90 7.77
CA ILE A 2 23.21 -30.27 7.64
C ILE A 2 24.42 -31.18 7.47
N ALA A 3 24.54 -32.21 8.31
CA ALA A 3 25.57 -33.23 8.18
C ALA A 3 24.96 -34.51 7.60
N LEU A 4 25.59 -35.03 6.56
CA LEU A 4 25.22 -36.28 5.90
C LEU A 4 26.36 -37.27 6.14
N ASN A 5 26.07 -38.37 6.83
CA ASN A 5 27.05 -39.42 7.10
C ASN A 5 26.75 -40.63 6.20
N GLY A 6 27.73 -41.02 5.39
CA GLY A 6 27.68 -42.22 4.59
C GLY A 6 27.90 -43.46 5.45
N THR A 7 27.24 -44.56 5.10
CA THR A 7 27.48 -45.87 5.73
C THR A 7 28.89 -46.41 5.47
N ASP A 8 29.62 -45.79 4.53
CA ASP A 8 31.02 -46.07 4.18
C ASP A 8 32.04 -45.25 5.00
N GLY A 9 31.58 -44.45 5.97
CA GLY A 9 32.43 -43.62 6.82
C GLY A 9 32.77 -42.25 6.22
N THR A 10 32.23 -41.90 5.05
CA THR A 10 32.36 -40.55 4.49
C THR A 10 31.39 -39.58 5.18
N SER A 11 31.73 -38.29 5.17
CA SER A 11 30.85 -37.26 5.72
C SER A 11 30.86 -36.01 4.84
N LEU A 12 29.69 -35.43 4.59
CA LEU A 12 29.50 -34.14 3.93
C LEU A 12 28.83 -33.16 4.88
N ILE A 13 29.36 -31.93 4.95
CA ILE A 13 28.76 -30.84 5.70
C ILE A 13 28.26 -29.80 4.70
N LEU A 14 26.94 -29.61 4.66
CA LEU A 14 26.31 -28.54 3.91
C LEU A 14 26.08 -27.34 4.85
N PRO A 15 26.73 -26.19 4.61
CA PRO A 15 26.36 -24.96 5.30
C PRO A 15 24.90 -24.65 4.94
N TYR A 16 24.05 -24.64 5.96
CA TYR A 16 22.64 -24.32 5.81
C TYR A 16 22.36 -23.07 6.63
N GLN A 17 22.07 -21.97 5.93
CA GLN A 17 21.41 -20.79 6.49
C GLN A 17 19.94 -20.88 6.08
N GLY A 18 19.15 -21.51 6.94
CA GLY A 18 17.71 -21.60 6.79
C GLY A 18 16.97 -20.62 7.67
N ILE A 19 15.67 -20.53 7.42
CA ILE A 19 14.71 -19.85 8.28
C ILE A 19 14.04 -20.94 9.13
N ALA A 20 14.04 -20.77 10.46
CA ALA A 20 13.29 -21.62 11.37
C ALA A 20 12.00 -20.89 11.78
N GLY A 21 10.84 -21.48 11.49
CA GLY A 21 9.53 -20.91 11.81
C GLY A 21 8.52 -21.07 10.68
N SER A 22 7.24 -20.86 10.99
CA SER A 22 6.17 -20.84 9.99
C SER A 22 6.24 -19.55 9.17
N LEU A 23 6.44 -19.67 7.86
CA LEU A 23 6.31 -18.55 6.92
C LEU A 23 4.85 -18.12 6.76
N HIS A 24 3.91 -19.04 6.98
CA HIS A 24 2.48 -18.80 6.92
C HIS A 24 1.97 -17.95 8.08
N SER A 25 2.55 -18.13 9.27
CA SER A 25 2.13 -17.40 10.47
C SER A 25 2.89 -16.08 10.67
N HIS A 26 3.76 -15.69 9.72
CA HIS A 26 4.52 -14.45 9.81
C HIS A 26 3.68 -13.27 9.37
N VAL A 27 3.71 -12.19 10.15
CA VAL A 27 3.07 -10.92 9.80
C VAL A 27 3.78 -10.30 8.59
N THR A 28 3.01 -9.94 7.58
CA THR A 28 3.50 -9.37 6.32
C THR A 28 3.44 -7.85 6.28
N LEU A 29 2.49 -7.26 7.00
CA LEU A 29 2.17 -5.84 6.95
C LEU A 29 2.46 -5.18 8.31
N ASP A 30 3.21 -4.08 8.30
CA ASP A 30 3.50 -3.30 9.51
C ASP A 30 2.54 -2.10 9.60
N VAL A 31 2.80 -1.08 8.78
CA VAL A 31 2.05 0.18 8.78
C VAL A 31 1.82 0.69 7.36
N ALA A 32 0.71 1.41 7.16
CA ALA A 32 0.48 2.19 5.96
C ALA A 32 0.21 3.64 6.34
N ILE A 33 0.89 4.57 5.66
CA ILE A 33 0.80 6.01 5.91
C ILE A 33 0.45 6.76 4.63
N MET A 34 -0.18 7.92 4.80
CA MET A 34 -0.39 8.86 3.71
C MET A 34 0.74 9.88 3.69
N THR A 35 1.26 10.15 2.50
CA THR A 35 2.33 11.11 2.25
C THR A 35 2.04 11.88 0.96
N THR A 36 2.98 12.71 0.50
CA THR A 36 2.94 13.40 -0.78
C THR A 36 3.87 12.75 -1.78
N SER A 37 3.62 12.91 -3.08
CA SER A 37 4.48 12.39 -4.15
C SER A 37 5.91 12.96 -4.11
N THR A 38 6.12 14.10 -3.46
CA THR A 38 7.45 14.69 -3.23
C THR A 38 8.19 13.98 -2.10
N SER A 39 7.52 13.71 -0.98
CA SER A 39 8.11 12.97 0.13
C SER A 39 8.30 11.49 -0.21
N ALA A 40 7.44 10.91 -1.05
CA ALA A 40 7.61 9.56 -1.57
C ALA A 40 8.89 9.36 -2.43
N LYS A 41 9.53 10.44 -2.86
CA LYS A 41 10.82 10.43 -3.58
C LYS A 41 12.00 10.81 -2.68
N ALA A 42 11.76 11.16 -1.42
CA ALA A 42 12.79 11.48 -0.45
C ALA A 42 13.39 10.21 0.16
N GLU A 43 14.51 10.36 0.88
CA GLU A 43 15.14 9.24 1.60
C GLU A 43 14.25 8.74 2.76
N GLU A 44 13.41 9.62 3.31
CA GLU A 44 12.51 9.32 4.41
C GLU A 44 11.08 9.77 4.07
N PHE A 45 10.11 8.90 4.40
CA PHE A 45 8.69 9.19 4.19
C PHE A 45 8.16 10.05 5.33
N GLU A 46 7.65 11.23 5.00
CA GLU A 46 7.00 12.13 5.94
C GLU A 46 5.50 11.88 5.88
N GLU A 47 4.92 11.38 6.99
CA GLU A 47 3.49 11.21 7.12
C GLU A 47 2.79 12.59 7.20
N VAL A 48 1.72 12.77 6.42
CA VAL A 48 0.89 13.98 6.54
C VAL A 48 0.02 13.92 7.79
N PRO A 49 -0.33 15.06 8.40
CA PRO A 49 -1.24 15.08 9.54
C PRO A 49 -2.60 14.44 9.22
N SER A 50 -3.23 13.85 10.25
CA SER A 50 -4.60 13.35 10.12
C SER A 50 -5.54 14.45 9.63
N ASN A 51 -6.44 14.08 8.72
CA ASN A 51 -7.40 14.94 8.03
C ASN A 51 -6.79 15.97 7.05
N TYR A 52 -5.53 15.79 6.63
CA TYR A 52 -4.91 16.56 5.56
C TYR A 52 -5.76 16.57 4.29
N THR A 53 -5.82 17.70 3.60
CA THR A 53 -6.61 17.85 2.36
C THR A 53 -5.69 17.91 1.16
N TYR A 54 -5.76 16.89 0.32
CA TYR A 54 -5.09 16.84 -0.97
C TYR A 54 -5.93 17.57 -2.01
N ILE A 55 -5.29 18.44 -2.80
CA ILE A 55 -5.89 19.07 -3.97
C ILE A 55 -5.42 18.29 -5.20
N LEU A 56 -6.32 17.48 -5.74
CA LEU A 56 -6.08 16.68 -6.92
C LEU A 56 -6.33 17.51 -8.19
N PRO A 57 -5.55 17.27 -9.26
CA PRO A 57 -5.84 17.84 -10.57
C PRO A 57 -7.18 17.31 -11.09
N PRO A 58 -7.85 18.02 -12.02
CA PRO A 58 -9.06 17.52 -12.64
C PRO A 58 -8.90 16.07 -13.16
N PRO A 59 -9.94 15.21 -13.05
CA PRO A 59 -9.88 13.83 -13.50
C PRO A 59 -9.30 13.69 -14.92
N GLY A 60 -8.29 12.83 -15.08
CA GLY A 60 -7.62 12.58 -16.36
C GLY A 60 -6.59 13.63 -16.78
N THR A 61 -6.27 14.60 -15.93
CA THR A 61 -5.30 15.68 -16.24
C THR A 61 -4.04 15.65 -15.38
N ALA A 62 -3.87 14.62 -14.55
CA ALA A 62 -2.72 14.51 -13.68
C ALA A 62 -1.41 14.42 -14.49
N ASN A 63 -0.47 15.31 -14.17
CA ASN A 63 0.91 15.22 -14.63
C ASN A 63 1.79 14.94 -13.41
N GLU A 64 2.29 13.70 -13.30
CA GLU A 64 3.12 13.24 -12.17
C GLU A 64 4.46 13.98 -12.01
N THR A 65 4.83 14.79 -13.01
CA THR A 65 6.07 15.59 -12.99
C THR A 65 5.90 16.88 -12.19
N ASP A 66 4.74 17.54 -12.32
CA ASP A 66 4.51 18.89 -11.79
C ASP A 66 3.49 18.92 -10.65
N ALA A 67 2.64 17.89 -10.52
CA ALA A 67 1.62 17.81 -9.50
C ALA A 67 2.14 17.11 -8.23
N VAL A 68 1.90 17.73 -7.07
CA VAL A 68 2.03 17.06 -5.77
C VAL A 68 0.77 16.22 -5.54
N LEU A 69 0.92 14.91 -5.68
CA LEU A 69 -0.17 13.95 -5.56
C LEU A 69 -0.15 13.30 -4.16
N PRO A 70 -1.30 12.82 -3.64
CA PRO A 70 -1.29 11.86 -2.56
C PRO A 70 -0.45 10.65 -2.92
N ALA A 71 0.29 10.14 -1.95
CA ALA A 71 1.01 8.89 -2.06
C ALA A 71 0.68 8.01 -0.86
N LEU A 72 0.36 6.75 -1.12
CA LEU A 72 0.18 5.71 -0.12
C LEU A 72 1.52 5.00 0.05
N ALA A 73 2.16 5.15 1.20
CA ALA A 73 3.37 4.41 1.54
C ALA A 73 3.02 3.25 2.46
N VAL A 74 3.45 2.05 2.11
CA VAL A 74 3.13 0.82 2.83
C VAL A 74 4.44 0.15 3.24
N ASN A 75 4.63 0.00 4.55
CA ASN A 75 5.76 -0.74 5.11
C ASN A 75 5.40 -2.22 5.24
N MET A 76 6.09 -3.05 4.46
CA MET A 76 5.94 -4.50 4.50
C MET A 76 6.97 -5.09 5.47
N ALA A 77 6.49 -5.64 6.59
CA ALA A 77 7.31 -6.39 7.54
C ALA A 77 7.92 -7.65 6.92
N PHE A 78 7.20 -8.25 5.95
CA PHE A 78 7.63 -9.42 5.21
C PHE A 78 7.09 -9.41 3.78
N GLY A 79 7.61 -10.28 2.92
CA GLY A 79 7.11 -10.40 1.55
C GLY A 79 5.66 -10.91 1.53
N SER A 80 4.89 -10.46 0.54
CA SER A 80 3.48 -10.83 0.37
C SER A 80 3.18 -11.20 -1.08
N PRO A 81 2.53 -12.35 -1.36
CA PRO A 81 2.08 -12.70 -2.70
C PRO A 81 1.01 -11.75 -3.24
N PHE A 82 0.26 -11.06 -2.39
CA PHE A 82 -0.85 -10.20 -2.82
C PHE A 82 -1.12 -9.07 -1.81
N VAL A 83 -1.09 -7.83 -2.29
CA VAL A 83 -1.43 -6.64 -1.52
C VAL A 83 -2.53 -5.85 -2.21
N ARG A 84 -3.58 -5.51 -1.48
CA ARG A 84 -4.73 -4.72 -1.95
C ARG A 84 -4.93 -3.53 -1.02
N ALA A 85 -5.22 -2.36 -1.60
CA ALA A 85 -5.58 -1.16 -0.85
C ALA A 85 -6.99 -0.71 -1.23
N ASP A 86 -7.95 -0.89 -0.32
CA ASP A 86 -9.34 -0.47 -0.52
C ASP A 86 -9.55 0.96 -0.02
N LEU A 87 -10.17 1.81 -0.83
CA LEU A 87 -10.49 3.19 -0.49
C LEU A 87 -11.85 3.28 0.24
N VAL A 88 -11.80 3.52 1.54
CA VAL A 88 -12.97 3.51 2.42
C VAL A 88 -13.49 4.93 2.62
N PRO A 89 -14.74 5.23 2.22
CA PRO A 89 -15.34 6.54 2.47
C PRO A 89 -15.72 6.72 3.93
N LEU A 90 -15.37 7.89 4.49
CA LEU A 90 -15.72 8.30 5.86
C LEU A 90 -16.79 9.40 5.90
N THR A 91 -17.16 9.93 4.73
CA THR A 91 -18.28 10.84 4.52
C THR A 91 -19.34 10.18 3.67
N SER A 92 -20.58 10.67 3.76
CA SER A 92 -21.68 10.19 2.92
C SER A 92 -21.32 10.34 1.44
N CYS A 93 -21.12 9.20 0.78
CA CYS A 93 -20.95 9.15 -0.66
C CYS A 93 -22.31 9.12 -1.38
N PRO A 94 -22.35 9.47 -2.68
CA PRO A 94 -23.51 9.21 -3.51
C PRO A 94 -24.01 7.76 -3.32
N PRO A 95 -25.33 7.53 -3.30
CA PRO A 95 -25.88 6.19 -3.16
C PRO A 95 -25.35 5.28 -4.28
N ASN A 96 -25.08 4.01 -3.94
CA ASN A 96 -24.63 2.94 -4.84
C ASN A 96 -23.18 2.98 -5.38
N ILE A 97 -22.29 3.85 -4.88
CA ILE A 97 -20.88 3.81 -5.30
C ILE A 97 -20.00 2.88 -4.45
N THR A 98 -20.49 2.46 -3.28
CA THR A 98 -19.75 1.54 -2.40
C THR A 98 -20.17 0.11 -2.63
N LYS A 99 -19.18 -0.79 -2.68
CA LYS A 99 -19.32 -2.25 -2.70
C LYS A 99 -18.64 -2.85 -1.48
N GLU A 100 -19.02 -4.08 -1.11
CA GLU A 100 -18.37 -4.82 -0.04
C GLU A 100 -17.34 -5.78 -0.64
N VAL A 101 -16.09 -5.66 -0.21
CA VAL A 101 -14.98 -6.49 -0.65
C VAL A 101 -14.21 -6.93 0.58
N PHE A 102 -14.15 -8.25 0.84
CA PHE A 102 -13.50 -8.81 2.01
C PHE A 102 -13.93 -8.13 3.33
N GLY A 103 -15.23 -7.97 3.54
CA GLY A 103 -15.81 -7.31 4.73
C GLY A 103 -15.57 -5.80 4.82
N THR A 104 -14.94 -5.19 3.80
CA THR A 104 -14.68 -3.75 3.75
C THR A 104 -15.66 -3.07 2.80
N LYS A 105 -16.40 -2.09 3.31
CA LYS A 105 -17.24 -1.22 2.48
C LYS A 105 -16.37 -0.15 1.81
N THR A 106 -16.14 -0.31 0.53
CA THR A 106 -15.15 0.46 -0.25
C THR A 106 -15.76 0.99 -1.54
N ILE A 107 -15.21 2.08 -2.08
CA ILE A 107 -15.54 2.52 -3.46
C ILE A 107 -14.67 1.84 -4.51
N GLY A 108 -13.67 1.04 -4.10
CA GLY A 108 -12.75 0.34 -4.98
C GLY A 108 -11.33 0.40 -4.45
N GLN A 109 -10.37 0.18 -5.34
CA GLN A 109 -8.95 0.34 -5.07
C GLN A 109 -8.36 1.30 -6.10
N PRO A 110 -7.22 1.96 -5.80
CA PRO A 110 -6.50 2.74 -6.81
C PRO A 110 -6.15 1.87 -8.02
N ARG A 111 -6.07 2.48 -9.20
CA ARG A 111 -5.74 1.78 -10.46
C ARG A 111 -4.48 0.91 -10.40
N SER A 112 -3.49 1.30 -9.60
CA SER A 112 -2.22 0.57 -9.47
C SER A 112 -2.34 -0.70 -8.63
N PHE A 113 -3.45 -0.91 -7.91
CA PHE A 113 -3.69 -2.09 -7.10
C PHE A 113 -4.58 -3.12 -7.84
N PRO A 114 -4.42 -4.43 -7.57
CA PRO A 114 -3.56 -5.01 -6.53
C PRO A 114 -2.09 -5.12 -6.96
N TYR A 115 -1.19 -5.15 -5.98
CA TYR A 115 0.21 -5.50 -6.19
C TYR A 115 0.42 -6.99 -5.91
N LEU A 116 1.21 -7.64 -6.76
CA LEU A 116 1.57 -9.06 -6.62
C LEU A 116 3.04 -9.20 -6.25
N TYR A 117 3.35 -10.19 -5.40
CA TYR A 117 4.72 -10.57 -5.04
C TYR A 117 5.57 -9.40 -4.53
N VAL A 118 5.02 -8.65 -3.58
CA VAL A 118 5.70 -7.52 -2.94
C VAL A 118 6.78 -8.04 -1.99
N SER A 119 7.98 -7.50 -2.07
CA SER A 119 9.07 -7.82 -1.15
C SER A 119 8.91 -7.10 0.20
N ARG A 120 9.69 -7.52 1.20
CA ARG A 120 9.85 -6.75 2.44
C ARG A 120 10.39 -5.34 2.14
N GLY A 121 9.97 -4.36 2.94
CA GLY A 121 10.41 -2.97 2.85
C GLY A 121 9.25 -2.02 2.56
N VAL A 122 9.58 -0.75 2.38
CA VAL A 122 8.58 0.28 2.06
C VAL A 122 8.44 0.40 0.55
N PHE A 123 7.20 0.38 0.07
CA PHE A 123 6.88 0.83 -1.27
C PHE A 123 5.83 1.94 -1.20
N SER A 124 5.82 2.81 -2.19
CA SER A 124 4.85 3.91 -2.27
C SER A 124 4.21 4.00 -3.63
N VAL A 125 2.94 4.37 -3.63
CA VAL A 125 2.13 4.51 -4.83
C VAL A 125 1.52 5.90 -4.86
N ASN A 126 1.87 6.70 -5.88
CA ASN A 126 1.19 7.95 -6.15
C ASN A 126 -0.22 7.68 -6.65
N TRP A 127 -1.17 8.51 -6.24
CA TRP A 127 -2.57 8.35 -6.61
C TRP A 127 -3.22 9.69 -6.91
N ASP A 128 -3.82 9.79 -8.08
CA ASP A 128 -4.45 11.00 -8.62
C ASP A 128 -5.99 11.01 -8.45
N GLY A 129 -6.53 10.03 -7.73
CA GLY A 129 -7.97 9.83 -7.59
C GLY A 129 -8.54 8.70 -8.45
N GLN A 130 -7.79 8.18 -9.43
CA GLN A 130 -8.28 7.15 -10.34
C GLN A 130 -8.41 5.77 -9.67
N LEU A 131 -9.56 5.12 -9.88
CA LEU A 131 -9.88 3.77 -9.40
C LEU A 131 -9.60 2.71 -10.48
N ASP A 132 -9.59 1.44 -10.09
CA ASP A 132 -9.32 0.29 -10.96
C ASP A 132 -10.34 0.09 -12.10
N ASP A 133 -11.57 0.58 -11.92
CA ASP A 133 -12.60 0.61 -12.97
C ASP A 133 -12.49 1.81 -13.93
N GLY A 134 -11.46 2.65 -13.77
CA GLY A 134 -11.21 3.84 -14.58
C GLY A 134 -11.98 5.09 -14.13
N THR A 135 -12.90 4.96 -13.17
CA THR A 135 -13.60 6.10 -12.57
C THR A 135 -12.70 6.84 -11.58
N TYR A 136 -13.17 7.99 -11.06
CA TYR A 136 -12.43 8.78 -10.08
C TYR A 136 -13.20 8.85 -8.77
N ALA A 137 -12.47 8.76 -7.65
CA ALA A 137 -13.05 8.95 -6.33
C ALA A 137 -13.66 10.35 -6.20
N PRO A 138 -14.91 10.51 -5.73
CA PRO A 138 -15.49 11.83 -5.51
C PRO A 138 -14.72 12.65 -4.47
N ALA A 139 -14.86 13.98 -4.50
CA ALA A 139 -14.35 14.82 -3.41
C ALA A 139 -14.99 14.39 -2.08
N GLY A 140 -14.19 14.23 -1.03
CA GLY A 140 -14.68 13.66 0.21
C GLY A 140 -13.57 13.29 1.20
N LYS A 141 -13.98 12.64 2.29
CA LYS A 141 -13.08 12.14 3.33
C LYS A 141 -12.93 10.63 3.22
N TYR A 142 -11.70 10.14 3.25
CA TYR A 142 -11.37 8.74 3.03
C TYR A 142 -10.28 8.26 3.99
N LYS A 143 -10.11 6.94 4.05
CA LYS A 143 -8.91 6.25 4.52
C LYS A 143 -8.62 5.06 3.60
N PHE A 144 -7.39 4.57 3.57
CA PHE A 144 -7.10 3.29 2.93
C PHE A 144 -7.16 2.17 3.97
N ALA A 145 -7.79 1.05 3.60
CA ALA A 145 -7.69 -0.23 4.29
C ALA A 145 -6.82 -1.16 3.43
N VAL A 146 -5.59 -1.40 3.88
CA VAL A 146 -4.61 -2.22 3.18
C VAL A 146 -4.66 -3.63 3.72
N LYS A 147 -4.75 -4.62 2.83
CA LYS A 147 -4.72 -6.05 3.16
C LYS A 147 -3.55 -6.69 2.44
N SER A 148 -2.76 -7.45 3.18
CA SER A 148 -1.62 -8.21 2.69
C SER A 148 -1.81 -9.69 2.98
N LEU A 149 -1.79 -10.52 1.95
CA LEU A 149 -1.91 -11.97 2.10
C LEU A 149 -0.62 -12.53 2.72
N ARG A 150 -0.73 -13.41 3.72
CA ARG A 150 0.43 -14.11 4.28
C ARG A 150 1.02 -15.09 3.26
N VAL A 151 2.32 -15.36 3.35
CA VAL A 151 2.98 -16.33 2.45
C VAL A 151 2.35 -17.71 2.64
N PHE A 152 1.94 -18.37 1.55
CA PHE A 152 1.15 -19.61 1.56
C PHE A 152 -0.27 -19.50 2.14
N GLY A 153 -0.77 -18.29 2.40
CA GLY A 153 -2.16 -18.06 2.82
C GLY A 153 -3.16 -18.33 1.68
N ASP A 154 -4.40 -18.64 2.05
CA ASP A 154 -5.52 -18.81 1.13
C ASP A 154 -6.17 -17.45 0.81
N ALA A 155 -6.02 -17.00 -0.45
CA ALA A 155 -6.52 -15.71 -0.92
C ALA A 155 -8.06 -15.56 -0.84
N SER A 156 -8.80 -16.66 -0.64
CA SER A 156 -10.26 -16.61 -0.47
C SER A 156 -10.70 -16.29 0.96
N LYS A 157 -9.78 -16.32 1.93
CA LYS A 157 -10.10 -16.20 3.36
C LYS A 157 -9.51 -14.92 3.95
N LEU A 158 -10.35 -14.06 4.53
CA LEU A 158 -9.91 -12.80 5.14
C LEU A 158 -8.94 -13.01 6.33
N GLU A 159 -9.06 -14.10 7.07
CA GLU A 159 -8.19 -14.43 8.22
C GLU A 159 -6.71 -14.69 7.84
N GLU A 160 -6.46 -14.94 6.56
CA GLU A 160 -5.13 -15.14 5.97
C GLU A 160 -4.46 -13.82 5.56
N TYR A 161 -5.15 -12.69 5.75
CA TYR A 161 -4.64 -11.36 5.46
C TYR A 161 -4.27 -10.62 6.75
N ASP A 162 -3.11 -9.96 6.74
CA ASP A 162 -2.82 -8.89 7.68
C ASP A 162 -3.44 -7.59 7.17
N VAL A 163 -4.01 -6.81 8.08
CA VAL A 163 -4.77 -5.60 7.74
C VAL A 163 -4.23 -4.42 8.52
N THR A 164 -4.05 -3.29 7.83
CA THR A 164 -3.76 -2.00 8.45
C THR A 164 -4.57 -0.91 7.77
N GLU A 165 -4.76 0.21 8.46
CA GLU A 165 -5.50 1.35 7.94
C GLU A 165 -4.68 2.63 8.07
N THR A 166 -4.80 3.52 7.09
CA THR A 166 -4.16 4.83 7.17
C THR A 166 -4.94 5.77 8.08
N GLN A 167 -4.30 6.85 8.50
CA GLN A 167 -5.03 8.01 9.02
C GLN A 167 -6.05 8.53 7.99
N PRO A 168 -7.17 9.11 8.45
CA PRO A 168 -8.13 9.77 7.57
C PRO A 168 -7.50 10.93 6.81
N PHE A 169 -7.90 11.13 5.56
CA PHE A 169 -7.51 12.28 4.73
C PHE A 169 -8.71 12.77 3.91
N ARG A 170 -8.57 13.93 3.28
CA ARG A 170 -9.57 14.51 2.37
C ARG A 170 -8.99 14.69 0.98
N ILE A 171 -9.84 14.55 -0.02
CA ILE A 171 -9.54 14.91 -1.39
C ILE A 171 -10.53 15.96 -1.88
N GLN A 172 -10.00 16.93 -2.61
CA GLN A 172 -10.75 17.92 -3.38
C GLN A 172 -10.16 18.00 -4.77
N TYR A 173 -10.98 18.36 -5.76
CA TYR A 173 -10.51 18.59 -7.12
C TYR A 173 -10.40 20.08 -7.36
N GLY A 174 -9.25 20.55 -7.88
CA GLY A 174 -9.00 21.96 -8.13
C GLY A 174 -7.84 22.18 -9.10
N GLY A 175 -7.96 23.19 -9.95
CA GLY A 175 -6.97 23.53 -10.96
C GLY A 175 -5.96 24.56 -10.46
N VAL A 176 -5.10 24.20 -9.49
CA VAL A 176 -3.81 24.86 -9.28
C VAL A 176 -2.87 23.79 -8.72
N ASN A 177 -1.84 23.42 -9.49
CA ASN A 177 -0.76 22.57 -9.00
C ASN A 177 -0.26 23.18 -7.68
N GLN A 178 -0.40 22.47 -6.56
CA GLN A 178 0.47 22.74 -5.42
C GLN A 178 1.88 22.45 -5.93
N THR A 179 2.61 23.48 -6.33
CA THR A 179 3.99 23.36 -6.76
C THR A 179 4.79 22.96 -5.53
N ALA A 180 5.58 21.88 -5.67
CA ALA A 180 6.54 21.48 -4.66
C ALA A 180 7.42 22.70 -4.31
N PRO A 181 7.65 23.03 -3.02
CA PRO A 181 8.56 24.11 -2.69
C PRO A 181 9.94 23.80 -3.29
N ALA A 182 10.49 24.78 -4.02
CA ALA A 182 11.82 24.66 -4.63
C ALA A 182 12.87 24.33 -3.55
N ARG A 183 13.72 23.32 -3.82
CA ARG A 183 14.83 22.94 -2.94
C ARG A 183 15.68 24.16 -2.60
N ARG A 184 15.77 24.51 -1.32
CA ARG A 184 16.89 25.33 -0.81
C ARG A 184 18.06 24.39 -0.58
N TRP A 185 19.07 24.51 -1.43
CA TRP A 185 20.38 23.92 -1.19
C TRP A 185 21.03 24.66 -0.01
N PHE A 186 21.52 23.92 0.98
CA PHE A 186 22.51 24.38 1.95
C PHE A 186 23.90 23.92 1.51
#